data_AF-A0A679I1X2-F1
#
_entry.id   AF-A0A679I1X2-F1
#
_cell.length_a   1.000
_cell.length_b   1.000
_cell.length_c   1.000
_cell.angle_alpha   90.00
_cell.angle_beta   90.00
_cell.angle_gamma   90.00
#
_symmetry.space_group_name_H-M   'P 1'
#
loop_
_entity.id
_entity.type
_entity.pdbx_description
1 polymer ?
#
loop_
_entity_poly.entity_id
_entity_poly.type
_entity_poly.pdbx_seq_one_letter_code
_entity_poly.pdbx_strand_id
1 'polypeptide(L)'
;MRRNLDNRLLTYMWLPLWLMAFSGLGLSPSLAEGTPPVKASSPKDATLDNYLRDCGGKPSGPANCEKLRKDTIDILKQDVHTLGSTASRTYLPEIIGMFSSDEPDLRIAAADALGMIGPQDQDVDALIPITNDPVPDVRQAVSQMIGHGKGNALALLKQRIILMSVGRTPQTPADASKYSMPVAPDSSYWFDSSDATVGRLSYVSISGKSDPAQFFRGKAKKGPFPLAEFKDKYRYQLQDENEANSLAQQAAGKELENVQPPDPTNMQAFTEYMQKVQSIGAKQGSRIYLDSYDPKLFGSPTVYVLEERQIGRRSYPTRFVVLYQEQALRKPGYRLSWMTVADRTIKEVQEASLQEEQQEEGRKKESAALKKKAEELESLAKKKDAVEQKQFKKGQDDLEKALGF
;
A
#
# COMPACT_ATOMS: atom_id res chain seq x y z
N MET A 1 36.31 14.88 10.94
CA MET A 1 34.88 14.78 10.57
C MET A 1 34.35 13.41 10.91
N ARG A 2 34.87 12.31 10.32
CA ARG A 2 34.44 10.91 10.59
C ARG A 2 34.28 10.54 12.08
N ARG A 3 35.36 10.57 12.89
CA ARG A 3 35.29 10.26 14.34
C ARG A 3 34.39 11.18 15.18
N ASN A 4 34.18 12.42 14.75
CA ASN A 4 33.30 13.34 15.47
C ASN A 4 31.85 13.04 15.13
N LEU A 5 31.51 12.65 13.89
CA LEU A 5 30.14 12.26 13.56
C LEU A 5 29.75 10.88 14.12
N ASP A 6 30.68 9.92 14.11
CA ASP A 6 30.49 8.59 14.69
C ASP A 6 30.06 8.70 16.16
N ASN A 7 30.74 9.53 16.96
CA ASN A 7 30.35 9.81 18.35
C ASN A 7 29.11 10.73 18.48
N ARG A 8 28.82 11.60 17.51
CA ARG A 8 27.70 12.56 17.56
C ARG A 8 26.35 11.91 17.27
N LEU A 9 26.29 10.96 16.34
CA LEU A 9 25.05 10.29 15.97
C LEU A 9 24.71 9.15 16.94
N LEU A 10 25.71 8.42 17.43
CA LEU A 10 25.51 7.35 18.42
C LEU A 10 24.86 7.83 19.72
N THR A 11 25.06 9.08 20.14
CA THR A 11 24.45 9.65 21.35
C THR A 11 22.98 10.05 21.21
N TYR A 12 22.46 10.23 19.99
CA TYR A 12 21.02 10.48 19.75
C TYR A 12 20.23 9.19 19.49
N MET A 13 20.92 8.05 19.42
CA MET A 13 20.33 6.73 19.20
C MET A 13 20.00 6.07 20.54
N TRP A 14 18.87 6.42 21.15
CA TRP A 14 18.25 5.50 22.11
C TRP A 14 17.56 4.39 21.32
N LEU A 15 18.08 3.17 21.46
CA LEU A 15 17.54 1.94 20.89
C LEU A 15 16.05 1.74 21.25
N PRO A 16 15.14 1.44 20.32
CA PRO A 16 14.21 0.36 20.58
C PRO A 16 15.02 -0.95 20.54
N LEU A 17 14.83 -1.83 21.52
CA LEU A 17 15.35 -3.20 21.44
C LEU A 17 14.98 -3.75 20.06
N TRP A 18 15.97 -3.98 19.20
CA TRP A 18 16.02 -4.99 18.14
C TRP A 18 17.33 -4.80 17.38
N LEU A 19 18.39 -5.46 17.86
CA LEU A 19 19.56 -5.98 17.11
C LEU A 19 20.61 -6.41 18.14
N MET A 20 20.42 -7.61 18.70
CA MET A 20 21.49 -8.35 19.37
C MET A 20 21.68 -9.66 18.61
N ALA A 21 22.72 -9.70 17.77
CA ALA A 21 23.49 -10.90 17.46
C ALA A 21 24.62 -10.50 16.50
N PHE A 22 25.82 -10.25 17.02
CA PHE A 22 27.09 -10.68 16.44
C PHE A 22 28.19 -10.36 17.47
N SER A 23 28.56 -11.38 18.24
CA SER A 23 29.73 -11.37 19.12
C SER A 23 30.73 -12.37 18.55
N GLY A 24 31.99 -11.96 18.44
CA GLY A 24 33.10 -12.89 18.31
C GLY A 24 34.18 -12.45 17.33
N LEU A 25 35.18 -11.73 17.83
CA LEU A 25 36.56 -12.22 17.97
C LEU A 25 37.44 -11.06 18.40
N GLY A 26 38.03 -11.21 19.59
CA GLY A 26 39.02 -10.28 20.12
C GLY A 26 40.37 -10.42 19.43
N LEU A 27 41.11 -9.33 19.40
CA LEU A 27 42.58 -9.27 19.46
C LEU A 27 42.95 -7.83 19.84
N SER A 28 43.58 -7.67 21.00
CA SER A 28 44.28 -6.43 21.40
C SER A 28 45.59 -6.30 20.61
N PRO A 29 46.09 -5.07 20.38
CA PRO A 29 47.29 -4.70 21.14
C PRO A 29 47.42 -3.22 21.53
N SER A 30 48.05 -3.03 22.69
CA SER A 30 49.08 -2.06 23.06
C SER A 30 48.92 -0.58 22.69
N LEU A 31 48.72 0.23 23.74
CA LEU A 31 48.80 1.68 23.79
C LEU A 31 50.18 2.20 23.36
N ALA A 32 50.19 3.14 22.41
CA ALA A 32 51.23 4.14 22.27
C ALA A 32 50.58 5.50 22.56
N GLU A 33 50.96 6.10 23.69
CA GLU A 33 50.57 7.45 24.10
C GLU A 33 51.20 8.48 23.15
N GLY A 34 50.39 8.98 22.24
CA GLY A 34 50.60 10.28 21.62
C GLY A 34 49.28 11.02 21.71
N THR A 35 49.14 11.94 22.66
CA THR A 35 47.99 12.85 22.73
C THR A 35 47.89 13.60 21.41
N PRO A 36 46.85 13.38 20.58
CA PRO A 36 46.67 14.19 19.39
C PRO A 36 46.25 15.60 19.84
N PRO A 37 46.56 16.64 19.04
CA PRO A 37 46.23 18.01 19.40
C PRO A 37 44.71 18.12 19.58
N VAL A 38 44.29 18.60 20.75
CA VAL A 38 42.88 18.92 21.04
C VAL A 38 42.48 20.04 20.08
N LYS A 39 41.77 19.67 19.01
CA LYS A 39 41.14 20.63 18.10
C LYS A 39 40.21 21.48 18.93
N ALA A 40 40.37 22.81 18.89
CA ALA A 40 39.43 23.74 19.52
C ALA A 40 38.01 23.39 19.07
N SER A 41 37.13 23.11 20.04
CA SER A 41 35.71 22.81 19.83
C SER A 41 35.08 23.97 19.05
N SER A 42 34.44 23.68 17.92
CA SER A 42 33.77 24.73 17.15
C SER A 42 32.52 25.21 17.90
N PRO A 43 31.98 26.42 17.61
CA PRO A 43 30.75 26.88 18.24
C PRO A 43 29.57 25.91 18.08
N LYS A 44 29.52 25.16 16.96
CA LYS A 44 28.55 24.09 16.73
C LYS A 44 28.72 22.93 17.72
N ASP A 45 29.97 22.54 17.96
CA ASP A 45 30.33 21.45 18.87
C ASP A 45 29.98 21.80 20.30
N ALA A 46 30.24 23.05 20.72
CA ALA A 46 29.87 23.54 22.03
C ALA A 46 28.34 23.51 22.27
N THR A 47 27.53 23.93 21.30
CA THR A 47 26.05 23.88 21.42
C THR A 47 25.54 22.45 21.56
N LEU A 48 26.08 21.53 20.74
CA LEU A 48 25.74 20.11 20.78
C LEU A 48 26.12 19.47 22.12
N ASP A 49 27.35 19.72 22.57
CA ASP A 49 27.86 19.22 23.85
C ASP A 49 27.05 19.76 25.03
N ASN A 50 26.64 21.03 24.98
CA ASN A 50 25.78 21.64 25.99
C ASN A 50 24.39 20.99 26.00
N TYR A 51 23.78 20.75 24.83
CA TYR A 51 22.50 20.05 24.76
C TYR A 51 22.59 18.63 25.32
N LEU A 52 23.61 17.86 24.92
CA LEU A 52 23.80 16.48 25.38
C LEU A 52 24.06 16.41 26.89
N ARG A 53 24.84 17.35 27.43
CA ARG A 53 25.17 17.41 28.86
C ARG A 53 24.00 17.88 29.73
N ASP A 54 23.32 18.94 29.29
CA ASP A 54 22.42 19.71 30.15
C ASP A 54 20.94 19.31 29.94
N CYS A 55 20.61 18.72 28.78
CA CYS A 55 19.23 18.40 28.39
C CYS A 55 19.01 16.90 28.07
N GLY A 56 20.07 16.11 27.87
CA GLY A 56 19.98 14.68 27.59
C GLY A 56 19.36 13.88 28.76
N GLY A 57 18.12 13.40 28.58
CA GLY A 57 17.50 12.41 29.48
C GLY A 57 16.85 12.91 30.76
N LYS A 58 16.53 14.21 30.90
CA LYS A 58 15.84 14.75 32.10
C LYS A 58 14.59 15.56 31.75
N PRO A 59 13.41 15.24 32.33
CA PRO A 59 12.16 15.98 32.11
C PRO A 59 12.16 17.38 32.77
N SER A 60 13.15 17.68 33.60
CA SER A 60 13.32 18.96 34.32
C SER A 60 14.63 19.67 33.92
N GLY A 61 14.99 19.63 32.63
CA GLY A 61 16.13 20.39 32.11
C GLY A 61 15.94 21.91 32.31
N PRO A 62 17.03 22.70 32.28
CA PRO A 62 16.94 24.16 32.39
C PRO A 62 16.05 24.79 31.31
N ALA A 63 15.52 25.99 31.58
CA ALA A 63 14.54 26.69 30.73
C ALA A 63 14.99 26.93 29.27
N ASN A 64 16.29 26.76 28.97
CA ASN A 64 16.88 26.93 27.63
C ASN A 64 16.93 25.63 26.79
N CYS A 65 16.50 24.48 27.32
CA CYS A 65 16.62 23.20 26.60
C CYS A 65 15.85 23.15 25.28
N GLU A 66 14.69 23.81 25.19
CA GLU A 66 13.93 23.88 23.93
C GLU A 66 14.69 24.68 22.85
N LYS A 67 15.33 25.78 23.25
CA LYS A 67 16.18 26.56 22.34
C LYS A 67 17.40 25.74 21.92
N LEU A 68 18.11 25.13 22.86
CA LEU A 68 19.26 24.27 22.57
C LEU A 68 18.89 23.09 21.67
N ARG A 69 17.69 22.50 21.86
CA ARG A 69 17.15 21.45 20.98
C ARG A 69 17.02 21.95 19.55
N LYS A 70 16.36 23.09 19.34
CA LYS A 70 16.19 23.71 18.01
C LYS A 70 17.52 24.06 17.37
N ASP A 71 18.41 24.73 18.11
CA ASP A 71 19.74 25.09 17.62
C ASP A 71 20.54 23.83 17.21
N THR A 72 20.41 22.75 17.99
CA THR A 72 21.04 21.46 17.68
C THR A 72 20.45 20.81 16.44
N ILE A 73 19.12 20.80 16.30
CA ILE A 73 18.45 20.29 15.10
C ILE A 73 18.94 21.06 13.86
N ASP A 74 19.01 22.38 13.94
CA ASP A 74 19.49 23.21 12.82
C ASP A 74 20.96 22.95 12.48
N ILE A 75 21.82 22.76 13.47
CA ILE A 75 23.22 22.34 13.26
C ILE A 75 23.27 20.99 12.55
N LEU A 76 22.52 20.00 13.04
CA LEU A 76 22.50 18.65 12.46
C LEU A 76 21.94 18.65 11.02
N LYS A 77 20.92 19.47 10.72
CA LYS A 77 20.39 19.66 9.36
C LYS A 77 21.45 20.22 8.42
N GLN A 78 22.21 21.22 8.86
CA GLN A 78 23.30 21.78 8.05
C GLN A 78 24.42 20.77 7.83
N ASP A 79 24.79 20.03 8.87
CA ASP A 79 25.86 19.05 8.80
C ASP A 79 25.48 17.89 7.87
N VAL A 80 24.26 17.34 7.97
CA VAL A 80 23.79 16.28 7.06
C VAL A 80 23.65 16.78 5.62
N HIS A 81 23.19 18.02 5.41
CA HIS A 81 23.16 18.62 4.07
C HIS A 81 24.58 18.79 3.50
N THR A 82 25.54 19.18 4.33
CA THR A 82 26.96 19.27 3.94
C THR A 82 27.52 17.91 3.56
N LEU A 83 27.14 16.83 4.26
CA LEU A 83 27.52 15.47 3.86
C LEU A 83 26.91 15.10 2.51
N GLY A 84 25.60 15.34 2.33
CA GLY A 84 24.91 15.02 1.09
C GLY A 84 25.47 15.76 -0.11
N SER A 85 25.85 17.04 0.04
CA SER A 85 26.42 17.84 -1.05
C SER A 85 27.81 17.37 -1.50
N THR A 86 28.51 16.57 -0.70
CA THR A 86 29.74 15.90 -1.16
C THR A 86 29.48 14.82 -2.21
N ALA A 87 28.23 14.37 -2.37
CA ALA A 87 27.83 13.21 -3.16
C ALA A 87 28.61 11.92 -2.82
N SER A 88 29.22 11.86 -1.64
CA SER A 88 30.04 10.73 -1.22
C SER A 88 29.16 9.63 -0.62
N ARG A 89 29.13 8.47 -1.29
CA ARG A 89 28.45 7.26 -0.79
C ARG A 89 29.02 6.72 0.53
N THR A 90 30.19 7.20 0.95
CA THR A 90 30.81 6.82 2.22
C THR A 90 29.94 7.19 3.43
N TYR A 91 29.08 8.21 3.29
CA TYR A 91 28.20 8.71 4.35
C TYR A 91 26.79 8.10 4.35
N LEU A 92 26.50 7.16 3.44
CA LEU A 92 25.18 6.53 3.36
C LEU A 92 24.74 5.87 4.69
N PRO A 93 25.58 5.05 5.36
CA PRO A 93 25.18 4.42 6.62
C PRO A 93 24.81 5.44 7.71
N GLU A 94 25.60 6.49 7.86
CA GLU A 94 25.40 7.54 8.85
C GLU A 94 24.10 8.32 8.58
N ILE A 95 23.83 8.66 7.32
CA ILE A 95 22.61 9.39 6.93
C ILE A 95 21.37 8.49 7.06
N ILE A 96 21.46 7.20 6.70
CA ILE A 96 20.37 6.24 6.92
C ILE A 96 20.05 6.10 8.42
N GLY A 97 21.07 6.11 9.29
CA GLY A 97 20.87 6.08 10.74
C GLY A 97 20.06 7.26 11.29
N MET A 98 20.07 8.42 10.62
CA MET A 98 19.28 9.59 11.04
C MET A 98 17.77 9.39 10.93
N PHE A 99 17.30 8.41 10.16
CA PHE A 99 15.87 8.06 10.11
C PHE A 99 15.34 7.45 11.40
N SER A 100 16.21 7.08 12.35
CA SER A 100 15.82 6.67 13.70
C SER A 100 15.59 7.85 14.65
N SER A 101 15.82 9.09 14.20
CA SER A 101 15.55 10.28 15.01
C SER A 101 14.05 10.48 15.25
N ASP A 102 13.68 10.86 16.48
CA ASP A 102 12.32 11.29 16.79
C ASP A 102 11.92 12.58 16.07
N GLU A 103 12.90 13.36 15.61
CA GLU A 103 12.70 14.65 14.93
C GLU A 103 12.38 14.51 13.44
N PRO A 104 11.15 14.83 13.00
CA PRO A 104 10.79 14.74 11.58
C PRO A 104 11.68 15.61 10.68
N ASP A 105 12.08 16.79 11.17
CA ASP A 105 12.95 17.70 10.43
C ASP A 105 14.34 17.11 10.15
N LEU A 106 14.87 16.26 11.04
CA LEU A 106 16.13 15.54 10.81
C LEU A 106 15.96 14.40 9.81
N ARG A 107 14.82 13.70 9.84
CA ARG A 107 14.51 12.63 8.87
C ARG A 107 14.29 13.20 7.46
N ILE A 108 13.65 14.37 7.34
CA ILE A 108 13.54 15.11 6.06
C ILE A 108 14.92 15.51 5.55
N ALA A 109 15.76 16.14 6.40
CA ALA A 109 17.10 16.53 5.99
C ALA A 109 17.98 15.34 5.59
N ALA A 110 17.79 14.18 6.24
CA ALA A 110 18.43 12.93 5.84
C ALA A 110 17.96 12.45 4.45
N ALA A 111 16.66 12.49 4.17
CA ALA A 111 16.12 12.18 2.84
C ALA A 111 16.69 13.12 1.76
N ASP A 112 16.74 14.42 2.02
CA ASP A 112 17.33 15.41 1.09
C ASP A 112 18.81 15.09 0.82
N ALA A 113 19.58 14.79 1.87
CA ALA A 113 20.99 14.44 1.77
C ALA A 113 21.23 13.14 0.98
N LEU A 114 20.41 12.10 1.21
CA LEU A 114 20.44 10.87 0.42
C LEU A 114 20.08 11.14 -1.04
N GLY A 115 19.14 12.06 -1.31
CA GLY A 115 18.75 12.47 -2.65
C GLY A 115 19.92 13.12 -3.41
N MET A 116 20.71 13.96 -2.74
CA MET A 116 21.93 14.56 -3.29
C MET A 116 23.01 13.53 -3.60
N ILE A 117 23.17 12.50 -2.76
CA ILE A 117 24.11 11.38 -3.00
C ILE A 117 23.65 10.53 -4.19
N GLY A 118 22.33 10.40 -4.38
CA GLY A 118 21.74 9.58 -5.43
C GLY A 118 21.66 8.10 -5.02
N PRO A 119 20.51 7.63 -4.49
CA PRO A 119 20.35 6.24 -4.13
C PRO A 119 20.41 5.32 -5.37
N GLN A 120 20.85 4.08 -5.17
CA GLN A 120 21.00 3.07 -6.21
C GLN A 120 20.17 1.81 -5.86
N ASP A 121 19.95 0.92 -6.83
CA ASP A 121 19.17 -0.31 -6.63
C ASP A 121 19.67 -1.20 -5.48
N GLN A 122 20.97 -1.18 -5.20
CA GLN A 122 21.55 -1.92 -4.07
C GLN A 122 21.15 -1.36 -2.70
N ASP A 123 20.68 -0.11 -2.64
CA ASP A 123 20.27 0.57 -1.41
C ASP A 123 18.79 0.25 -1.06
N VAL A 124 18.02 -0.33 -1.98
CA VAL A 124 16.55 -0.51 -1.86
C VAL A 124 16.13 -1.19 -0.56
N ASP A 125 16.81 -2.25 -0.13
CA ASP A 125 16.41 -2.98 1.08
C ASP A 125 16.57 -2.12 2.35
N ALA A 126 17.55 -1.21 2.37
CA ALA A 126 17.74 -0.25 3.46
C ALA A 126 16.75 0.92 3.37
N LEU A 127 16.25 1.25 2.17
CA LEU A 127 15.30 2.34 1.97
C LEU A 127 13.85 1.91 2.19
N ILE A 128 13.47 0.64 2.00
CA ILE A 128 12.09 0.18 2.18
C ILE A 128 11.48 0.62 3.54
N PRO A 129 12.14 0.44 4.70
CA PRO A 129 11.56 0.80 5.99
C PRO A 129 11.19 2.28 6.11
N ILE A 130 12.02 3.18 5.57
CA ILE A 130 11.84 4.64 5.69
C ILE A 130 10.72 5.17 4.79
N THR A 131 10.27 4.38 3.80
CA THR A 131 9.12 4.74 2.94
C THR A 131 7.79 4.67 3.68
N ASN A 132 7.76 4.08 4.87
CA ASN A 132 6.58 3.93 5.70
C ASN A 132 6.68 4.75 7.00
N ASP A 133 7.34 5.91 6.93
CA ASP A 133 7.42 6.85 8.06
C ASP A 133 6.01 7.29 8.50
N PRO A 134 5.71 7.39 9.80
CA PRO A 134 4.40 7.84 10.27
C PRO A 134 4.11 9.30 9.90
N VAL A 135 5.12 10.13 9.61
CA VAL A 135 4.94 11.54 9.25
C VAL A 135 4.82 11.68 7.72
N PRO A 136 3.67 12.19 7.20
CA PRO A 136 3.47 12.35 5.76
C PRO A 136 4.53 13.18 5.03
N ASP A 137 4.97 14.30 5.63
CA ASP A 137 6.02 15.14 5.04
C ASP A 137 7.37 14.40 4.91
N VAL A 138 7.68 13.48 5.84
CA VAL A 138 8.88 12.63 5.73
C VAL A 138 8.72 11.64 4.58
N ARG A 139 7.55 10.99 4.44
CA ARG A 139 7.28 10.10 3.30
C ARG A 139 7.38 10.83 1.95
N GLN A 140 6.93 12.08 1.90
CA GLN A 140 7.11 12.93 0.72
C GLN A 140 8.59 13.17 0.41
N ALA A 141 9.40 13.55 1.40
CA ALA A 141 10.84 13.76 1.23
C ALA A 141 11.53 12.46 0.78
N VAL A 142 11.17 11.31 1.35
CA VAL A 142 11.69 9.99 0.95
C VAL A 142 11.28 9.63 -0.48
N SER A 143 10.04 9.93 -0.89
CA SER A 143 9.60 9.72 -2.28
C SER A 143 10.39 10.58 -3.27
N GLN A 144 10.65 11.84 -2.91
CA GLN A 144 11.50 12.74 -3.70
C GLN A 144 12.94 12.22 -3.77
N MET A 145 13.53 11.81 -2.64
CA MET A 145 14.85 11.18 -2.56
C MET A 145 14.96 9.97 -3.51
N ILE A 146 13.99 9.04 -3.47
CA ILE A 146 13.96 7.88 -4.38
C ILE A 146 13.89 8.33 -5.84
N GLY A 147 13.18 9.43 -6.11
CA GLY A 147 13.10 10.04 -7.44
C GLY A 147 14.42 10.55 -8.01
N HIS A 148 15.43 10.85 -7.18
CA HIS A 148 16.78 11.22 -7.61
C HIS A 148 17.68 10.00 -7.87
N GLY A 149 17.24 8.81 -7.47
CA GLY A 149 17.97 7.57 -7.67
C GLY A 149 17.89 7.01 -9.08
N LYS A 150 18.71 5.98 -9.35
CA LYS A 150 18.74 5.28 -10.64
C LYS A 150 18.65 3.78 -10.45
N GLY A 151 17.81 3.16 -11.28
CA GLY A 151 17.66 1.72 -11.35
C GLY A 151 16.21 1.27 -11.38
N ASN A 152 15.99 0.01 -11.74
CA ASN A 152 14.66 -0.54 -11.96
C ASN A 152 13.94 -0.82 -10.63
N ALA A 153 14.68 -1.26 -9.60
CA ALA A 153 14.10 -1.52 -8.30
C ALA A 153 13.67 -0.22 -7.61
N LEU A 154 14.46 0.85 -7.72
CA LEU A 154 14.06 2.18 -7.25
C LEU A 154 12.89 2.77 -8.04
N ALA A 155 12.85 2.58 -9.37
CA ALA A 155 11.71 3.01 -10.18
C ALA A 155 10.41 2.31 -9.76
N LEU A 156 10.49 1.01 -9.46
CA LEU A 156 9.34 0.24 -8.96
C LEU A 156 8.94 0.68 -7.55
N LEU A 157 9.91 0.93 -6.66
CA LEU A 157 9.65 1.45 -5.33
C LEU A 157 9.00 2.84 -5.38
N LYS A 158 9.46 3.72 -6.27
CA LYS A 158 8.84 5.03 -6.51
C LYS A 158 7.37 4.91 -6.95
N GLN A 159 7.07 3.97 -7.86
CA GLN A 159 5.69 3.71 -8.29
C GLN A 159 4.81 3.19 -7.15
N ARG A 160 5.41 2.45 -6.20
CA ARG A 160 4.69 1.89 -5.05
C ARG A 160 4.33 2.93 -4.00
N ILE A 161 5.13 3.99 -3.84
CA ILE A 161 4.96 5.03 -2.82
C ILE A 161 4.11 6.15 -3.40
N ILE A 162 2.91 6.33 -2.85
CA ILE A 162 1.99 7.36 -3.33
C ILE A 162 1.67 8.32 -2.20
N LEU A 163 1.82 9.61 -2.47
CA LEU A 163 1.50 10.64 -1.51
C LEU A 163 -0.02 10.81 -1.39
N MET A 164 -0.60 10.19 -0.37
CA MET A 164 -2.05 10.28 -0.08
C MET A 164 -2.38 11.36 0.97
N SER A 165 -1.40 11.80 1.74
CA SER A 165 -1.57 12.77 2.82
C SER A 165 -0.37 13.71 2.91
N VAL A 166 -0.59 14.87 3.50
CA VAL A 166 0.45 15.87 3.79
C VAL A 166 0.38 16.29 5.25
N GLY A 167 1.47 16.82 5.78
CA GLY A 167 1.56 17.34 7.13
C GLY A 167 2.67 16.72 7.96
N ARG A 168 2.99 17.41 9.06
CA ARG A 168 4.06 17.05 10.00
C ARG A 168 3.60 16.21 11.19
N THR A 169 2.29 16.01 11.33
CA THR A 169 1.74 15.24 12.45
C THR A 169 1.94 13.75 12.19
N PRO A 170 2.57 13.01 13.12
CA PRO A 170 2.67 11.57 13.02
C PRO A 170 1.28 10.94 12.96
N GLN A 171 1.03 10.13 11.93
CA GLN A 171 -0.19 9.36 11.81
C GLN A 171 -0.12 8.13 12.69
N THR A 172 -1.25 7.77 13.30
CA THR A 172 -1.38 6.52 14.05
C THR A 172 -1.99 5.45 13.14
N PRO A 173 -1.45 4.22 13.12
CA PRO A 173 -2.08 3.11 12.40
C PRO A 173 -3.52 2.91 12.85
N ALA A 174 -4.42 2.69 11.90
CA ALA A 174 -5.80 2.37 12.21
C ALA A 174 -5.88 1.01 12.93
N ASP A 175 -6.70 0.95 13.97
CA ASP A 175 -6.95 -0.28 14.72
C ASP A 175 -7.96 -1.16 13.99
N ALA A 176 -7.46 -2.19 13.31
CA ALA A 176 -8.26 -3.17 12.57
C ALA A 176 -9.31 -3.89 13.43
N SER A 177 -9.09 -4.03 14.74
CA SER A 177 -10.02 -4.72 15.63
C SER A 177 -11.38 -4.01 15.72
N LYS A 178 -11.38 -2.67 15.60
CA LYS A 178 -12.60 -1.85 15.54
C LYS A 178 -13.51 -2.17 14.36
N TYR A 179 -12.96 -2.81 13.33
CA TYR A 179 -13.67 -3.20 12.10
C TYR A 179 -13.90 -4.71 12.02
N SER A 180 -13.61 -5.45 13.09
CA SER A 180 -13.65 -6.91 13.14
C SER A 180 -12.71 -7.55 12.11
N MET A 181 -11.57 -6.92 11.86
CA MET A 181 -10.58 -7.36 10.88
C MET A 181 -9.37 -8.00 11.57
N PRO A 182 -9.11 -9.30 11.36
CA PRO A 182 -7.95 -9.95 11.95
C PRO A 182 -6.66 -9.56 11.21
N VAL A 183 -5.62 -9.21 11.96
CA VAL A 183 -4.29 -8.89 11.46
C VAL A 183 -3.38 -10.11 11.63
N ALA A 184 -2.66 -10.50 10.59
CA ALA A 184 -1.71 -11.59 10.68
C ALA A 184 -0.56 -11.20 11.62
N PRO A 185 -0.04 -12.12 12.46
CA PRO A 185 1.12 -11.85 13.29
C PRO A 185 2.31 -11.34 12.47
N ASP A 186 3.22 -10.61 13.10
CA ASP A 186 4.47 -10.14 12.45
C ASP A 186 4.21 -9.32 11.17
N SER A 187 3.20 -8.45 11.20
CA SER A 187 2.82 -7.57 10.09
C SER A 187 2.98 -6.11 10.46
N SER A 188 3.51 -5.31 9.53
CA SER A 188 3.59 -3.86 9.62
C SER A 188 2.44 -3.22 8.84
N TYR A 189 1.78 -2.23 9.45
CA TYR A 189 0.81 -1.37 8.77
C TYR A 189 1.50 -0.54 7.68
N TRP A 190 0.83 -0.29 6.55
CA TRP A 190 1.37 0.55 5.47
C TRP A 190 0.52 1.82 5.26
N PHE A 191 1.06 3.01 5.56
CA PHE A 191 0.29 4.25 5.61
C PHE A 191 -0.28 4.65 4.24
N ASP A 192 0.56 4.71 3.21
CA ASP A 192 0.17 5.17 1.86
C ASP A 192 -0.62 4.12 1.06
N SER A 193 -1.17 3.12 1.75
CA SER A 193 -2.03 2.09 1.16
C SER A 193 -3.19 1.72 2.07
N SER A 194 -3.48 2.58 3.05
CA SER A 194 -4.50 2.33 4.05
C SER A 194 -5.34 3.58 4.28
N ASP A 195 -6.64 3.40 4.20
CA ASP A 195 -7.65 4.41 4.48
C ASP A 195 -8.88 3.70 5.07
N ALA A 196 -9.01 3.81 6.39
CA ALA A 196 -10.11 3.21 7.13
C ALA A 196 -11.47 3.81 6.74
N THR A 197 -11.49 5.03 6.21
CA THR A 197 -12.75 5.73 5.84
C THR A 197 -13.39 5.14 4.59
N VAL A 198 -12.61 4.47 3.74
CA VAL A 198 -13.06 3.73 2.55
C VAL A 198 -12.98 2.22 2.73
N GLY A 199 -12.67 1.76 3.95
CA GLY A 199 -12.71 0.37 4.31
C GLY A 199 -11.50 -0.44 3.85
N ARG A 200 -10.30 0.14 3.82
CA ARG A 200 -9.07 -0.50 3.33
C ARG A 200 -7.92 -0.33 4.30
N LEU A 201 -7.35 -1.41 4.81
CA LEU A 201 -6.09 -1.37 5.57
C LEU A 201 -5.09 -2.36 4.95
N SER A 202 -3.89 -1.89 4.62
CA SER A 202 -2.84 -2.71 4.02
C SER A 202 -1.71 -2.98 5.02
N TYR A 203 -1.17 -4.18 4.93
CA TYR A 203 -0.09 -4.67 5.78
C TYR A 203 0.95 -5.44 4.97
N VAL A 204 2.18 -5.49 5.50
CA VAL A 204 3.31 -6.21 4.93
C VAL A 204 3.95 -7.06 6.01
N SER A 205 4.28 -8.32 5.71
CA SER A 205 5.00 -9.21 6.64
C SER A 205 6.40 -8.65 6.95
N ILE A 206 6.85 -8.71 8.21
CA ILE A 206 8.11 -8.09 8.64
C ILE A 206 9.27 -9.08 8.50
N SER A 207 9.20 -10.23 9.17
CA SER A 207 10.34 -11.17 9.29
C SER A 207 10.18 -12.43 8.44
N GLY A 208 9.06 -12.57 7.71
CA GLY A 208 8.74 -13.76 6.91
C GLY A 208 8.48 -15.02 7.75
N LYS A 209 8.51 -14.91 9.08
CA LYS A 209 8.24 -16.01 10.01
C LYS A 209 6.76 -16.34 10.11
N SER A 210 5.90 -15.38 9.80
CA SER A 210 4.47 -15.59 9.65
C SER A 210 4.12 -15.68 8.16
N ASP A 211 3.27 -16.64 7.80
CA ASP A 211 2.64 -16.69 6.49
C ASP A 211 1.20 -16.14 6.60
N PRO A 212 0.94 -14.94 6.06
CA PRO A 212 -0.42 -14.41 6.00
C PRO A 212 -1.40 -15.37 5.32
N ALA A 213 -0.97 -16.14 4.31
CA ALA A 213 -1.85 -17.07 3.60
C ALA A 213 -2.31 -18.22 4.51
N GLN A 214 -1.39 -18.81 5.28
CA GLN A 214 -1.76 -19.79 6.29
C GLN A 214 -2.69 -19.21 7.37
N PHE A 215 -2.41 -17.98 7.85
CA PHE A 215 -3.22 -17.32 8.86
C PHE A 215 -4.67 -17.09 8.39
N PHE A 216 -4.85 -16.53 7.18
CA PHE A 216 -6.19 -16.24 6.67
C PHE A 216 -6.92 -17.49 6.16
N ARG A 217 -6.22 -18.54 5.72
CA ARG A 217 -6.85 -19.82 5.39
C ARG A 217 -7.64 -20.39 6.56
N GLY A 218 -7.12 -20.29 7.80
CA GLY A 218 -7.83 -20.74 9.00
C GLY A 218 -9.01 -19.86 9.44
N LYS A 219 -9.19 -18.68 8.83
CA LYS A 219 -10.25 -17.71 9.15
C LYS A 219 -11.26 -17.51 8.04
N ALA A 220 -10.94 -17.95 6.83
CA ALA A 220 -11.76 -17.77 5.66
C ALA A 220 -13.01 -18.66 5.71
N LYS A 221 -14.17 -18.08 5.34
CA LYS A 221 -15.39 -18.84 5.08
C LYS A 221 -15.42 -19.38 3.65
N LYS A 222 -14.82 -18.65 2.70
CA LYS A 222 -14.71 -19.04 1.28
C LYS A 222 -13.36 -18.61 0.69
N GLY A 223 -12.97 -19.28 -0.38
CA GLY A 223 -11.69 -19.08 -1.06
C GLY A 223 -10.63 -20.10 -0.64
N PRO A 224 -9.37 -19.95 -1.08
CA PRO A 224 -8.86 -18.83 -1.87
C PRO A 224 -9.47 -18.75 -3.27
N PHE A 225 -9.72 -17.54 -3.76
CA PHE A 225 -10.06 -17.27 -5.16
C PHE A 225 -8.96 -16.42 -5.79
N PRO A 226 -8.50 -16.70 -7.02
CA PRO A 226 -7.82 -15.69 -7.83
C PRO A 226 -8.67 -14.40 -7.90
N LEU A 227 -8.04 -13.22 -7.84
CA LEU A 227 -8.77 -11.95 -7.80
C LEU A 227 -9.78 -11.78 -8.95
N ALA A 228 -9.43 -12.24 -10.16
CA ALA A 228 -10.32 -12.18 -11.31
C ALA A 228 -11.57 -13.06 -11.12
N GLU A 229 -11.41 -14.28 -10.60
CA GLU A 229 -12.53 -15.18 -10.30
C GLU A 229 -13.42 -14.60 -9.19
N PHE A 230 -12.82 -14.01 -8.15
CA PHE A 230 -13.57 -13.33 -7.10
C PHE A 230 -14.41 -12.18 -7.67
N LYS A 231 -13.81 -11.33 -8.52
CA LYS A 231 -14.50 -10.20 -9.14
C LYS A 231 -15.64 -10.65 -10.05
N ASP A 232 -15.47 -11.73 -10.81
CA ASP A 232 -16.53 -12.29 -11.66
C ASP A 232 -17.66 -12.87 -10.81
N LYS A 233 -17.32 -13.69 -9.81
CA LYS A 233 -18.26 -14.35 -8.90
C LYS A 233 -19.12 -13.38 -8.10
N TYR A 234 -18.54 -12.25 -7.68
CA TYR A 234 -19.21 -11.23 -6.87
C TYR A 234 -19.48 -9.94 -7.65
N ARG A 235 -19.52 -9.98 -8.99
CA ARG A 235 -19.56 -8.76 -9.82
C ARG A 235 -20.74 -7.84 -9.49
N TYR A 236 -21.93 -8.40 -9.28
CA TYR A 236 -23.12 -7.60 -8.96
C TYR A 236 -23.05 -7.05 -7.54
N GLN A 237 -22.52 -7.81 -6.59
CA GLN A 237 -22.30 -7.35 -5.22
C GLN A 237 -21.32 -6.16 -5.19
N LEU A 238 -20.22 -6.26 -5.95
CA LEU A 238 -19.22 -5.21 -6.07
C LEU A 238 -19.75 -4.00 -6.85
N GLN A 239 -20.58 -4.22 -7.88
CA GLN A 239 -21.27 -3.17 -8.63
C GLN A 239 -22.24 -2.40 -7.72
N ASP A 240 -23.08 -3.10 -6.96
CA ASP A 240 -23.98 -2.48 -5.98
C ASP A 240 -23.21 -1.65 -4.95
N GLU A 241 -22.11 -2.18 -4.43
CA GLU A 241 -21.31 -1.44 -3.45
C GLU A 241 -20.70 -0.17 -4.07
N ASN A 242 -20.22 -0.24 -5.31
CA ASN A 242 -19.69 0.92 -6.01
C ASN A 242 -20.78 1.97 -6.28
N GLU A 243 -21.97 1.55 -6.71
CA GLU A 243 -23.11 2.44 -6.93
C GLU A 243 -23.59 3.07 -5.61
N ALA A 244 -23.71 2.28 -4.55
CA ALA A 244 -24.07 2.78 -3.23
C ALA A 244 -23.06 3.79 -2.69
N ASN A 245 -21.76 3.58 -2.91
CA ASN A 245 -20.72 4.56 -2.55
C ASN A 245 -20.85 5.85 -3.38
N SER A 246 -21.11 5.73 -4.69
CA SER A 246 -21.34 6.87 -5.59
C SER A 246 -22.52 7.72 -5.11
N LEU A 247 -23.65 7.09 -4.80
CA LEU A 247 -24.83 7.78 -4.27
C LEU A 247 -24.56 8.44 -2.91
N ALA A 248 -23.87 7.74 -2.00
CA ALA A 248 -23.51 8.30 -0.69
C ALA A 248 -22.60 9.53 -0.83
N GLN A 249 -21.67 9.52 -1.78
CA GLN A 249 -20.80 10.67 -2.05
C GLN A 249 -21.56 11.83 -2.69
N GLN A 250 -22.44 11.56 -3.66
CA GLN A 250 -23.29 12.59 -4.26
C GLN A 250 -24.20 13.25 -3.22
N ALA A 251 -24.79 12.47 -2.31
CA ALA A 251 -25.58 12.99 -1.21
C ALA A 251 -24.75 13.89 -0.30
N ALA A 252 -23.55 13.46 0.09
CA ALA A 252 -22.64 14.26 0.91
C ALA A 252 -22.19 15.56 0.20
N GLY A 253 -22.02 15.53 -1.12
CA GLY A 253 -21.75 16.71 -1.94
C GLY A 253 -22.91 17.72 -1.91
N LYS A 254 -24.14 17.26 -2.13
CA LYS A 254 -25.35 18.09 -2.07
C LYS A 254 -25.58 18.70 -0.68
N GLU A 255 -25.30 17.96 0.38
CA GLU A 255 -25.37 18.51 1.74
C GLU A 255 -24.41 19.67 1.93
N LEU A 256 -23.22 19.60 1.33
CA LEU A 256 -22.22 20.67 1.41
C LEU A 256 -22.58 21.90 0.59
N GLU A 257 -23.24 21.74 -0.56
CA GLU A 257 -23.78 22.87 -1.33
C GLU A 257 -24.79 23.70 -0.52
N ASN A 258 -25.51 23.06 0.41
CA ASN A 258 -26.48 23.72 1.29
C ASN A 258 -25.84 24.37 2.54
N VAL A 259 -24.55 24.13 2.81
CA VAL A 259 -23.83 24.74 3.94
C VAL A 259 -23.13 26.00 3.46
N GLN A 260 -23.50 27.15 4.02
CA GLN A 260 -22.83 28.41 3.70
C GLN A 260 -21.36 28.34 4.15
N PRO A 261 -20.39 28.68 3.28
CA PRO A 261 -18.98 28.68 3.67
C PRO A 261 -18.76 29.61 4.87
N PRO A 262 -17.94 29.20 5.86
CA PRO A 262 -17.61 30.06 6.98
C PRO A 262 -16.84 31.30 6.51
N ASP A 263 -16.87 32.37 7.31
CA ASP A 263 -16.13 33.60 7.03
C ASP A 263 -14.63 33.28 6.78
N PRO A 264 -14.06 33.70 5.63
CA PRO A 264 -12.66 33.43 5.30
C PRO A 264 -11.66 34.09 6.27
N THR A 265 -12.08 35.08 7.04
CA THR A 265 -11.27 35.67 8.12
C THR A 265 -11.15 34.73 9.33
N ASN A 266 -12.09 33.81 9.51
CA ASN A 266 -11.97 32.70 10.45
C ASN A 266 -11.19 31.55 9.79
N MET A 267 -9.86 31.69 9.77
CA MET A 267 -8.96 30.74 9.11
C MET A 267 -9.16 29.29 9.55
N GLN A 268 -9.50 29.05 10.81
CA GLN A 268 -9.69 27.68 11.32
C GLN A 268 -10.97 27.06 10.74
N ALA A 269 -12.11 27.73 10.89
CA ALA A 269 -13.38 27.24 10.36
C ALA A 269 -13.32 27.10 8.83
N PHE A 270 -12.67 28.04 8.15
CA PHE A 270 -12.45 27.97 6.71
C PHE A 270 -11.56 26.79 6.29
N THR A 271 -10.48 26.53 7.03
CA THR A 271 -9.60 25.37 6.76
C THR A 271 -10.34 24.06 6.96
N GLU A 272 -11.09 23.91 8.05
CA GLU A 272 -11.88 22.72 8.34
C GLU A 272 -12.95 22.48 7.26
N TYR A 273 -13.63 23.54 6.81
CA TYR A 273 -14.59 23.49 5.71
C TYR A 273 -13.93 23.02 4.41
N MET A 274 -12.77 23.59 4.05
CA MET A 274 -12.04 23.20 2.84
C MET A 274 -11.54 21.75 2.90
N GLN A 275 -11.06 21.30 4.06
CA GLN A 275 -10.69 19.91 4.28
C GLN A 275 -11.89 18.97 4.10
N LYS A 276 -13.07 19.35 4.61
CA LYS A 276 -14.30 18.59 4.42
C LYS A 276 -14.66 18.46 2.93
N VAL A 277 -14.63 19.57 2.18
CA VAL A 277 -14.89 19.58 0.72
C VAL A 277 -13.92 18.66 -0.02
N GLN A 278 -12.62 18.78 0.25
CA GLN A 278 -11.59 17.94 -0.37
C GLN A 278 -11.79 16.45 -0.05
N SER A 279 -12.18 16.13 1.19
CA SER A 279 -12.37 14.74 1.62
C SER A 279 -13.49 14.01 0.87
N ILE A 280 -14.54 14.71 0.42
CA ILE A 280 -15.65 14.08 -0.30
C ILE A 280 -15.20 13.62 -1.69
N GLY A 281 -14.53 14.50 -2.44
CA GLY A 281 -13.99 14.15 -3.75
C GLY A 281 -12.86 13.11 -3.67
N ALA A 282 -12.06 13.15 -2.59
CA ALA A 282 -10.92 12.25 -2.41
C ALA A 282 -11.32 10.80 -2.10
N LYS A 283 -12.47 10.55 -1.46
CA LYS A 283 -12.88 9.19 -1.03
C LYS A 283 -13.02 8.19 -2.17
N GLN A 284 -13.73 8.53 -3.25
CA GLN A 284 -13.86 7.61 -4.39
C GLN A 284 -12.54 7.39 -5.10
N GLY A 285 -11.73 8.45 -5.28
CA GLY A 285 -10.38 8.32 -5.84
C GLY A 285 -9.50 7.40 -5.01
N SER A 286 -9.48 7.58 -3.68
CA SER A 286 -8.78 6.75 -2.71
C SER A 286 -9.23 5.29 -2.81
N ARG A 287 -10.54 5.02 -2.80
CA ARG A 287 -11.07 3.65 -2.92
C ARG A 287 -10.67 2.98 -4.23
N ILE A 288 -10.88 3.64 -5.38
CA ILE A 288 -10.53 3.08 -6.70
C ILE A 288 -9.05 2.75 -6.75
N TYR A 289 -8.21 3.67 -6.28
CA TYR A 289 -6.77 3.48 -6.22
C TYR A 289 -6.39 2.28 -5.33
N LEU A 290 -6.93 2.22 -4.11
CA LEU A 290 -6.71 1.12 -3.17
C LEU A 290 -7.37 -0.21 -3.58
N ASP A 291 -8.24 -0.23 -4.58
CA ASP A 291 -8.78 -1.47 -5.16
C ASP A 291 -8.11 -1.84 -6.49
N SER A 292 -7.13 -1.04 -6.92
CA SER A 292 -6.28 -1.34 -8.06
C SER A 292 -5.15 -2.31 -7.66
N TYR A 293 -4.90 -3.28 -8.53
CA TYR A 293 -3.84 -4.28 -8.38
C TYR A 293 -3.03 -4.33 -9.66
N ASP A 294 -2.14 -3.34 -9.86
CA ASP A 294 -1.20 -3.35 -10.97
C ASP A 294 -0.31 -4.62 -10.86
N PRO A 295 -0.30 -5.51 -11.87
CA PRO A 295 0.53 -6.72 -11.86
C PRO A 295 2.03 -6.46 -11.68
N LYS A 296 2.51 -5.25 -11.99
CA LYS A 296 3.90 -4.84 -11.75
C LYS A 296 4.22 -4.67 -10.26
N LEU A 297 3.22 -4.28 -9.46
CA LEU A 297 3.38 -4.01 -8.03
C LEU A 297 2.89 -5.18 -7.16
N PHE A 298 1.81 -5.84 -7.58
CA PHE A 298 1.11 -6.84 -6.79
C PHE A 298 1.04 -8.16 -7.55
N GLY A 299 1.89 -9.11 -7.16
CA GLY A 299 1.93 -10.44 -7.78
C GLY A 299 0.83 -11.37 -7.24
N SER A 300 0.15 -12.05 -8.16
CA SER A 300 -0.80 -13.15 -7.88
C SER A 300 -1.84 -12.86 -6.77
N PRO A 301 -2.62 -11.77 -6.89
CA PRO A 301 -3.57 -11.39 -5.86
C PRO A 301 -4.63 -12.47 -5.65
N THR A 302 -4.79 -12.89 -4.40
CA THR A 302 -5.67 -13.99 -3.98
C THR A 302 -6.59 -13.53 -2.86
N VAL A 303 -7.88 -13.84 -2.98
CA VAL A 303 -8.93 -13.36 -2.10
C VAL A 303 -9.43 -14.47 -1.17
N TYR A 304 -9.52 -14.15 0.12
CA TYR A 304 -10.21 -14.95 1.12
C TYR A 304 -11.39 -14.16 1.68
N VAL A 305 -12.59 -14.73 1.60
CA VAL A 305 -13.79 -14.11 2.13
C VAL A 305 -13.91 -14.49 3.60
N LEU A 306 -13.88 -13.48 4.48
CA LEU A 306 -13.94 -13.65 5.93
C LEU A 306 -15.39 -13.63 6.43
N GLU A 307 -16.23 -12.82 5.80
CA GLU A 307 -17.64 -12.70 6.12
C GLU A 307 -18.46 -12.50 4.86
N GLU A 308 -19.58 -13.20 4.80
CA GLU A 308 -20.70 -12.83 3.95
C GLU A 308 -21.90 -12.50 4.81
N ARG A 309 -22.65 -11.49 4.39
CA ARG A 309 -23.89 -11.06 5.04
C ARG A 309 -25.01 -10.96 4.01
N GLN A 310 -26.18 -11.45 4.39
CA GLN A 310 -27.39 -11.31 3.60
C GLN A 310 -27.89 -9.87 3.69
N ILE A 311 -27.95 -9.17 2.55
CA ILE A 311 -28.50 -7.81 2.44
C ILE A 311 -29.57 -7.84 1.37
N GLY A 312 -30.84 -7.73 1.79
CA GLY A 312 -31.96 -7.88 0.89
C GLY A 312 -32.00 -9.29 0.28
N ARG A 313 -32.01 -9.38 -1.05
CA ARG A 313 -32.14 -10.65 -1.78
C ARG A 313 -30.81 -11.34 -2.11
N ARG A 314 -29.66 -10.69 -1.86
CA ARG A 314 -28.33 -11.20 -2.20
C ARG A 314 -27.42 -11.28 -0.96
N SER A 315 -26.44 -12.18 -1.00
CA SER A 315 -25.37 -12.27 0.00
C SER A 315 -24.12 -11.57 -0.51
N TYR A 316 -23.52 -10.72 0.33
CA TYR A 316 -22.40 -9.84 0.00
C TYR A 316 -21.14 -10.24 0.76
N PRO A 317 -19.94 -10.24 0.12
CA PRO A 317 -18.67 -10.43 0.80
C PRO A 317 -18.30 -9.16 1.59
N THR A 318 -18.95 -8.95 2.73
CA THR A 318 -18.84 -7.73 3.52
C THR A 318 -17.48 -7.52 4.15
N ARG A 319 -16.72 -8.61 4.34
CA ARG A 319 -15.33 -8.59 4.80
C ARG A 319 -14.52 -9.63 4.04
N PHE A 320 -13.44 -9.19 3.41
CA PHE A 320 -12.50 -10.07 2.73
C PHE A 320 -11.09 -9.52 2.86
N VAL A 321 -10.12 -10.37 2.57
CA VAL A 321 -8.71 -10.00 2.50
C VAL A 321 -8.16 -10.39 1.14
N VAL A 322 -7.36 -9.51 0.56
CA VAL A 322 -6.60 -9.78 -0.67
C VAL A 322 -5.14 -9.91 -0.31
N LEU A 323 -4.55 -11.08 -0.50
CA LEU A 323 -3.13 -11.33 -0.31
C LEU A 323 -2.41 -11.20 -1.65
N TYR A 324 -1.19 -10.72 -1.63
CA TYR A 324 -0.36 -10.51 -2.81
C TYR A 324 1.13 -10.54 -2.47
N GLN A 325 1.96 -10.76 -3.48
CA GLN A 325 3.39 -10.53 -3.37
C GLN A 325 3.66 -9.04 -3.66
N GLU A 326 4.17 -8.28 -2.69
CA GLU A 326 4.66 -6.91 -2.93
C GLU A 326 5.98 -6.99 -3.69
N GLN A 327 5.94 -6.63 -4.98
CA GLN A 327 7.11 -6.71 -5.86
C GLN A 327 8.15 -5.64 -5.49
N ALA A 328 7.69 -4.41 -5.24
CA ALA A 328 8.54 -3.29 -4.84
C ALA A 328 9.18 -3.48 -3.46
N LEU A 329 8.42 -4.03 -2.51
CA LEU A 329 8.86 -4.22 -1.12
C LEU A 329 9.53 -5.58 -0.89
N ARG A 330 9.46 -6.48 -1.89
CA ARG A 330 10.02 -7.84 -1.86
C ARG A 330 9.50 -8.69 -0.70
N LYS A 331 8.24 -8.49 -0.30
CA LYS A 331 7.62 -9.18 0.84
C LYS A 331 6.17 -9.58 0.57
N PRO A 332 5.62 -10.59 1.26
CA PRO A 332 4.19 -10.84 1.25
C PRO A 332 3.44 -9.65 1.86
N GLY A 333 2.38 -9.21 1.18
CA GLY A 333 1.48 -8.17 1.63
C GLY A 333 0.02 -8.61 1.58
N TYR A 334 -0.84 -7.90 2.30
CA TYR A 334 -2.27 -8.12 2.23
C TYR A 334 -3.07 -6.86 2.53
N ARG A 335 -4.27 -6.79 1.96
CA ARG A 335 -5.23 -5.71 2.15
C ARG A 335 -6.52 -6.24 2.76
N LEU A 336 -6.87 -5.74 3.93
CA LEU A 336 -8.15 -5.96 4.59
C LEU A 336 -9.18 -5.02 3.95
N SER A 337 -10.30 -5.57 3.52
CA SER A 337 -11.36 -4.85 2.82
C SER A 337 -12.72 -5.13 3.45
N TRP A 338 -13.44 -4.07 3.84
CA TRP A 338 -14.82 -4.16 4.29
C TRP A 338 -15.74 -3.17 3.61
N MET A 339 -17.03 -3.49 3.62
CA MET A 339 -18.09 -2.59 3.19
C MET A 339 -18.30 -1.47 4.22
N THR A 340 -18.24 -0.23 3.76
CA THR A 340 -18.47 0.98 4.57
C THR A 340 -19.86 1.59 4.38
N VAL A 341 -20.55 1.22 3.30
CA VAL A 341 -21.91 1.68 2.97
C VAL A 341 -22.95 0.96 3.81
N ALA A 342 -24.04 1.66 4.11
CA ALA A 342 -25.15 1.11 4.89
C ALA A 342 -25.95 0.07 4.09
N ASP A 343 -26.45 -0.95 4.78
CA ASP A 343 -27.28 -2.00 4.18
C ASP A 343 -28.54 -1.46 3.49
N ARG A 344 -29.08 -0.32 3.98
CA ARG A 344 -30.21 0.35 3.34
C ARG A 344 -29.85 0.85 1.94
N THR A 345 -28.73 1.54 1.78
CA THR A 345 -28.28 2.08 0.49
C THR A 345 -27.99 0.95 -0.50
N ILE A 346 -27.42 -0.17 -0.02
CA ILE A 346 -27.24 -1.37 -0.85
C ILE A 346 -28.58 -1.93 -1.34
N LYS A 347 -29.60 -2.01 -0.48
CA LYS A 347 -30.94 -2.48 -0.87
C LYS A 347 -31.59 -1.58 -1.92
N GLU A 348 -31.38 -0.27 -1.83
CA GLU A 348 -31.92 0.71 -2.77
C GLU A 348 -31.35 0.51 -4.18
N VAL A 349 -30.06 0.20 -4.32
CA VAL A 349 -29.43 -0.03 -5.63
C VAL A 349 -29.57 -1.47 -6.15
N GLN A 350 -29.78 -2.43 -5.25
CA GLN A 350 -29.87 -3.86 -5.56
C GLN A 350 -31.02 -4.19 -6.52
N GLU A 351 -32.12 -3.43 -6.51
CA GLU A 351 -33.27 -3.72 -7.38
C GLU A 351 -32.89 -3.63 -8.87
N ALA A 352 -32.13 -2.61 -9.25
CA ALA A 352 -31.68 -2.43 -10.63
C ALA A 352 -30.72 -3.55 -11.06
N SER A 353 -29.74 -3.89 -10.22
CA SER A 353 -28.77 -4.94 -10.57
C SER A 353 -29.36 -6.34 -10.57
N LEU A 354 -30.41 -6.62 -9.77
CA LEU A 354 -31.16 -7.88 -9.84
C LEU A 354 -31.91 -8.04 -11.15
N GLN A 355 -32.48 -6.96 -11.69
CA GLN A 355 -33.13 -7.00 -13.01
C GLN A 355 -32.10 -7.28 -14.11
N GLU A 356 -30.93 -6.63 -14.04
CA GLU A 356 -29.82 -6.87 -14.97
C GLU A 356 -29.33 -8.33 -14.90
N GLU A 357 -29.18 -8.88 -13.70
CA GLU A 357 -28.81 -10.29 -13.46
C GLU A 357 -29.79 -11.26 -14.11
N GLN A 358 -31.09 -11.06 -13.89
CA GLN A 358 -32.13 -11.91 -14.47
C GLN A 358 -32.14 -11.85 -16.00
N GLN A 359 -31.95 -10.67 -16.58
CA GLN A 359 -31.87 -10.50 -18.04
C GLN A 359 -30.64 -11.20 -18.62
N GLU A 360 -29.48 -11.10 -17.96
CA GLU A 360 -28.28 -11.79 -18.41
C GLU A 360 -28.41 -13.31 -18.32
N GLU A 361 -28.96 -13.83 -17.22
CA GLU A 361 -29.25 -15.26 -17.10
C GLU A 361 -30.23 -15.74 -18.17
N GLY A 362 -31.26 -14.92 -18.48
CA GLY A 362 -32.18 -15.16 -19.58
C GLY A 362 -31.46 -15.30 -20.92
N ARG A 363 -30.60 -14.31 -21.25
CA ARG A 363 -29.78 -14.32 -22.48
C ARG A 363 -28.82 -15.50 -22.54
N LYS A 364 -28.20 -15.88 -21.41
CA LYS A 364 -27.31 -17.06 -21.32
C LYS A 364 -28.07 -18.36 -21.59
N LYS A 365 -29.27 -18.52 -21.02
CA LYS A 365 -30.14 -19.68 -21.25
C LYS A 365 -30.59 -19.75 -22.71
N GLU A 366 -30.98 -18.62 -23.30
CA GLU A 366 -31.35 -18.53 -24.71
C GLU A 366 -30.18 -18.88 -25.63
N SER A 367 -29.00 -18.29 -25.40
CA SER A 367 -27.79 -18.58 -26.16
C SER A 367 -27.39 -20.06 -26.09
N ALA A 368 -27.45 -20.67 -24.89
CA ALA A 368 -27.20 -22.09 -24.72
C ALA A 368 -28.23 -22.97 -25.47
N ALA A 369 -29.51 -22.58 -25.45
CA ALA A 369 -30.55 -23.29 -26.19
C ALA A 369 -30.36 -23.19 -27.71
N LEU A 370 -29.98 -22.01 -28.21
CA LEU A 370 -29.64 -21.80 -29.63
C LEU A 370 -28.43 -22.64 -30.06
N LYS A 371 -27.38 -22.67 -29.22
CA LYS A 371 -26.19 -23.49 -29.48
C LYS A 371 -26.55 -24.98 -29.57
N LYS A 372 -27.36 -25.47 -28.62
CA LYS A 372 -27.83 -26.87 -28.64
C LYS A 372 -28.66 -27.18 -29.89
N LYS A 373 -29.58 -26.29 -30.29
CA LYS A 373 -30.34 -26.44 -31.53
C LYS A 373 -29.45 -26.46 -32.78
N ALA A 374 -28.41 -25.63 -32.83
CA ALA A 374 -27.46 -25.60 -33.94
C ALA A 374 -26.67 -26.93 -34.02
N GLU A 375 -26.19 -27.44 -32.89
CA GLU A 375 -25.51 -28.75 -32.81
C GLU A 375 -26.44 -29.91 -33.26
N GLU A 376 -27.72 -29.87 -32.87
CA GLU A 376 -28.72 -30.85 -33.31
C GLU A 376 -28.98 -30.77 -34.83
N LEU A 377 -29.15 -29.57 -35.39
CA LEU A 377 -29.31 -29.36 -36.83
C LEU A 377 -28.10 -29.82 -37.63
N GLU A 378 -26.89 -29.53 -37.16
CA GLU A 378 -25.64 -30.01 -37.79
C GLU A 378 -25.57 -31.55 -37.77
N SER A 379 -25.96 -32.18 -36.65
CA SER A 379 -26.01 -33.64 -36.55
C SER A 379 -27.03 -34.27 -37.52
N LEU A 380 -28.17 -33.62 -37.74
CA LEU A 380 -29.20 -34.06 -38.68
C LEU A 380 -28.73 -33.89 -40.12
N ALA A 381 -28.07 -32.77 -40.45
CA ALA A 381 -27.48 -32.54 -41.76
C ALA A 381 -26.45 -33.63 -42.09
N LYS A 382 -25.51 -33.92 -41.18
CA LYS A 382 -24.52 -35.01 -41.36
C LYS A 382 -25.18 -36.37 -41.57
N LYS A 383 -26.28 -36.67 -40.87
CA LYS A 383 -27.03 -37.93 -41.08
C LYS A 383 -27.70 -37.96 -42.45
N LYS A 384 -28.29 -36.86 -42.89
CA LYS A 384 -28.93 -36.74 -44.20
C LYS A 384 -27.90 -36.90 -45.32
N ASP A 385 -26.77 -36.21 -45.24
CA ASP A 385 -25.68 -36.32 -46.21
C ASP A 385 -25.15 -37.76 -46.31
N ALA A 386 -25.02 -38.46 -45.17
CA ALA A 386 -24.61 -39.86 -45.16
C ALA A 386 -25.65 -40.80 -45.80
N VAL A 387 -26.95 -40.50 -45.69
CA VAL A 387 -28.01 -41.26 -46.39
C VAL A 387 -27.96 -41.00 -47.88
N GLU A 388 -27.83 -39.73 -48.29
CA GLU A 388 -27.73 -39.36 -49.71
C GLU A 388 -26.50 -39.97 -50.37
N GLN A 389 -25.33 -39.96 -49.71
CA GLN A 389 -24.13 -40.63 -50.21
C GLN A 389 -24.33 -42.15 -50.40
N LYS A 390 -25.01 -42.81 -49.46
CA LYS A 390 -25.34 -44.24 -49.59
C LYS A 390 -26.29 -44.52 -50.75
N GLN A 391 -27.30 -43.66 -50.94
CA GLN A 391 -28.23 -43.78 -52.07
C GLN A 391 -27.53 -43.54 -53.41
N PHE A 392 -26.67 -42.53 -53.48
CA PHE A 392 -25.88 -42.23 -54.67
C PHE A 392 -24.97 -43.41 -55.04
N LYS A 393 -24.25 -43.97 -54.06
CA LYS A 393 -23.39 -45.13 -54.27
C LYS A 393 -24.17 -46.35 -54.76
N LYS A 394 -25.33 -46.63 -54.14
CA LYS A 394 -26.22 -47.70 -54.62
C LYS A 394 -26.68 -47.46 -56.06
N GLY A 395 -27.04 -46.23 -56.41
CA GLY A 395 -27.44 -45.87 -57.77
C GLY A 395 -26.31 -46.05 -58.79
N GLN A 396 -25.06 -45.75 -58.40
CA GLN A 396 -23.88 -46.06 -59.22
C GLN A 396 -23.71 -47.57 -59.40
N ASP A 397 -23.75 -48.34 -58.31
CA ASP A 397 -23.61 -49.81 -58.36
C ASP A 397 -24.70 -50.45 -59.25
N ASP A 398 -25.95 -49.99 -59.13
CA ASP A 398 -27.08 -50.47 -59.94
C ASP A 398 -26.90 -50.11 -61.44
N LEU A 399 -26.33 -48.93 -61.74
CA LEU A 399 -26.04 -48.49 -63.11
C LEU A 399 -24.89 -49.29 -63.74
N GLU A 400 -23.79 -49.49 -63.00
CA GLU A 400 -22.65 -50.31 -63.44
C GLU A 400 -23.11 -51.73 -63.79
N LYS A 401 -23.93 -52.33 -62.92
CA LYS A 401 -24.54 -53.64 -63.14
C LYS A 401 -25.45 -53.68 -64.38
N ALA A 402 -26.22 -52.63 -64.65
CA ALA A 402 -27.10 -52.55 -65.82
C ALA A 402 -26.33 -52.36 -67.14
N LEU A 403 -25.17 -51.71 -67.09
CA LEU A 403 -24.29 -51.48 -68.24
C LEU A 403 -23.32 -52.65 -68.51
N GLY A 404 -23.30 -53.67 -67.64
CA GLY A 404 -22.53 -54.90 -67.83
C GLY A 404 -21.04 -54.78 -67.49
N PHE A 405 -20.68 -53.82 -66.63
CA PHE A 405 -19.34 -53.69 -66.05
C PHE A 405 -19.11 -54.65 -64.88
#